data_AF-A0A961IS47-F1
#
_entry.id   AF-A0A961IS47-F1
#
_cell.length_a   1.000
_cell.length_b   1.000
_cell.length_c   1.000
_cell.angle_alpha   90.00
_cell.angle_beta   90.00
_cell.angle_gamma   90.00
#
_symmetry.space_group_name_H-M   'P 1'
#
loop_
_entity.id
_entity.type
_entity.pdbx_description
1 polymer ?
#
loop_
_entity_poly.entity_id
_entity_poly.type
_entity_poly.pdbx_seq_one_letter_code
_entity_poly.pdbx_strand_id
1 'polypeptide(L)'
;MLNVRRTISDNNWDSGKYRLFGLIVFLSAWSSLAAQSPAVLLLPPLAPDVDQETARLVEESLGNVLQQRGHRVVRLSDLDEDQAARAVAANCGDACHAEVLLAARCEWLVRPRLSRSGSGYMVRMQFLERAGGRLEPVEENTTPIEVWLPNEGPGTIQGRLARALREHPVVQNTADTQQSTPTRDVAVQGSDGDYLIAVQGSAAVLRIRPDPPDSEVQVRTTEDENGVRTVHVVVRREFYKPVELHLRPGGSGEQTIEVVLESTGAGEPDEQLVGDCTRLGALWRSAILPGWGQYCKGQSLRAGLFFSGFLVTGYNYVSSALEYRKALQGLRTESRENALFLALLAYQTTFTFNSAYRYFSTDLLLQFDKNYVEGKLDRFDCYASSCGRARRLRNDLEQAPYFFGIVYVWNLLDAYFAGGAVAPGAGDAATGTDSATYDFSLAPETAGGQRAGFSVRWTF
;
A
#
# COMPACT_ATOMS: atom_id res chain seq x y z
N MET A 1 -17.83 -8.76 20.94
CA MET A 1 -18.45 -8.22 19.69
C MET A 1 -19.94 -8.55 19.49
N LEU A 2 -20.63 -9.24 20.41
CA LEU A 2 -22.05 -9.62 20.21
C LEU A 2 -23.09 -8.56 20.59
N ASN A 3 -22.73 -7.53 21.37
CA ASN A 3 -23.68 -6.47 21.79
C ASN A 3 -23.76 -5.26 20.86
N VAL A 4 -22.85 -5.11 19.88
CA VAL A 4 -22.92 -4.01 18.89
C VAL A 4 -23.89 -4.34 17.74
N ARG A 5 -24.21 -5.63 17.54
CA ARG A 5 -25.04 -6.09 16.42
C ARG A 5 -26.54 -5.84 16.63
N ARG A 6 -27.00 -5.69 17.88
CA ARG A 6 -28.43 -5.42 18.17
C ARG A 6 -28.80 -3.94 18.03
N THR A 7 -27.89 -3.03 18.34
CA THR A 7 -28.17 -1.58 18.31
C THR A 7 -28.19 -0.98 16.90
N ILE A 8 -27.70 -1.72 15.89
CA ILE A 8 -27.67 -1.27 14.48
C ILE A 8 -28.95 -1.67 13.71
N SER A 9 -29.76 -2.60 14.24
CA SER A 9 -30.99 -3.07 13.60
C SER A 9 -32.16 -2.07 13.68
N ASP A 10 -32.24 -1.28 14.77
CA ASP A 10 -33.47 -0.55 15.10
C ASP A 10 -33.42 0.94 14.78
N ASN A 11 -32.40 1.34 14.04
CA ASN A 11 -32.01 2.72 13.96
C ASN A 11 -31.90 3.08 12.46
N ASN A 12 -32.85 3.89 12.01
CA ASN A 12 -33.04 4.35 10.63
C ASN A 12 -31.93 5.34 10.22
N TRP A 13 -30.70 4.84 10.10
CA TRP A 13 -29.50 5.65 9.88
C TRP A 13 -29.27 5.85 8.38
N ASP A 14 -29.21 7.11 8.00
CA ASP A 14 -29.12 7.63 6.63
C ASP A 14 -27.82 7.15 5.94
N SER A 15 -27.93 6.11 5.11
CA SER A 15 -26.81 5.29 4.62
C SER A 15 -25.91 5.97 3.58
N GLY A 16 -26.33 7.11 3.01
CA GLY A 16 -25.57 7.81 1.97
C GLY A 16 -24.34 8.58 2.49
N LYS A 17 -24.46 9.25 3.64
CA LYS A 17 -23.37 10.10 4.19
C LYS A 17 -22.20 9.28 4.73
N TYR A 18 -22.47 8.08 5.26
CA TYR A 18 -21.46 7.16 5.77
C TYR A 18 -20.78 6.32 4.69
N ARG A 19 -21.33 6.23 3.48
CA ARG A 19 -20.65 5.58 2.35
C ARG A 19 -19.55 6.47 1.77
N LEU A 20 -19.76 7.79 1.70
CA LEU A 20 -18.73 8.74 1.27
C LEU A 20 -17.64 8.94 2.35
N PHE A 21 -18.05 9.14 3.61
CA PHE A 21 -17.09 9.16 4.73
C PHE A 21 -16.38 7.81 4.86
N GLY A 22 -17.13 6.71 4.69
CA GLY A 22 -16.59 5.36 4.65
C GLY A 22 -15.61 5.13 3.51
N LEU A 23 -15.81 5.69 2.32
CA LEU A 23 -14.88 5.57 1.18
C LEU A 23 -13.65 6.47 1.37
N ILE A 24 -13.79 7.67 1.89
CA ILE A 24 -12.64 8.56 2.18
C ILE A 24 -11.81 7.96 3.31
N VAL A 25 -12.44 7.49 4.38
CA VAL A 25 -11.81 6.71 5.45
C VAL A 25 -11.26 5.40 4.91
N PHE A 26 -11.94 4.73 3.97
CA PHE A 26 -11.44 3.48 3.38
C PHE A 26 -10.24 3.74 2.47
N LEU A 27 -10.18 4.80 1.66
CA LEU A 27 -9.04 5.10 0.79
C LEU A 27 -7.83 5.61 1.59
N SER A 28 -8.07 6.45 2.61
CA SER A 28 -7.02 6.86 3.54
C SER A 28 -6.57 5.68 4.43
N ALA A 29 -7.49 4.90 4.98
CA ALA A 29 -7.16 3.66 5.70
C ALA A 29 -6.56 2.61 4.77
N TRP A 30 -6.89 2.52 3.48
CA TRP A 30 -6.32 1.58 2.51
C TRP A 30 -4.87 1.94 2.22
N SER A 31 -4.57 3.24 2.07
CA SER A 31 -3.19 3.71 1.99
C SER A 31 -2.40 3.47 3.29
N SER A 32 -3.07 3.48 4.45
CA SER A 32 -2.46 3.10 5.74
C SER A 32 -2.44 1.58 6.00
N LEU A 33 -3.34 0.79 5.41
CA LEU A 33 -3.47 -0.67 5.52
C LEU A 33 -2.49 -1.37 4.58
N ALA A 34 -2.23 -0.79 3.41
CA ALA A 34 -1.17 -1.24 2.50
C ALA A 34 0.25 -1.03 3.08
N ALA A 35 0.36 -0.28 4.18
CA ALA A 35 1.59 -0.06 4.94
C ALA A 35 1.50 -0.56 6.40
N GLN A 36 0.52 -1.43 6.73
CA GLN A 36 0.50 -2.04 8.05
C GLN A 36 1.57 -3.12 8.12
N SER A 37 2.56 -2.88 8.96
CA SER A 37 3.60 -3.86 9.26
C SER A 37 2.95 -5.17 9.73
N PRO A 38 3.46 -6.32 9.29
CA PRO A 38 2.90 -7.62 9.63
C PRO A 38 2.79 -7.76 11.16
N ALA A 39 1.59 -8.11 11.63
CA ALA A 39 1.32 -8.31 13.05
C ALA A 39 1.78 -9.71 13.47
N VAL A 40 2.56 -9.76 14.56
CA VAL A 40 3.20 -10.98 15.06
C VAL A 40 2.63 -11.30 16.44
N LEU A 41 2.07 -12.50 16.59
CA LEU A 41 1.67 -13.01 17.89
C LEU A 41 2.88 -13.63 18.59
N LEU A 42 3.27 -13.08 19.73
CA LEU A 42 4.36 -13.59 20.54
C LEU A 42 3.80 -14.41 21.71
N LEU A 43 4.10 -15.71 21.73
CA LEU A 43 3.75 -16.59 22.86
C LEU A 43 4.82 -16.49 23.97
N PRO A 44 4.46 -16.79 25.23
CA PRO A 44 5.42 -16.79 26.31
C PRO A 44 6.37 -17.97 26.08
N PRO A 45 7.64 -17.84 26.47
CA PRO A 45 8.59 -18.93 26.30
C PRO A 45 8.14 -20.18 27.04
N LEU A 46 8.05 -21.29 26.32
CA LEU A 46 7.80 -22.59 26.92
C LEU A 46 9.07 -23.01 27.69
N ALA A 47 9.00 -22.98 29.01
CA ALA A 47 10.19 -23.12 29.85
C ALA A 47 9.86 -23.91 31.15
N PRO A 48 9.74 -25.25 31.08
CA PRO A 48 9.38 -26.04 32.26
C PRO A 48 10.42 -25.97 33.39
N ASP A 49 11.68 -25.71 33.06
CA ASP A 49 12.82 -25.75 34.00
C ASP A 49 13.46 -24.38 34.26
N VAL A 50 12.80 -23.28 33.85
CA VAL A 50 13.34 -21.92 33.98
C VAL A 50 12.40 -21.09 34.85
N ASP A 51 12.98 -20.18 35.64
CA ASP A 51 12.24 -19.25 36.46
C ASP A 51 11.35 -18.31 35.61
N GLN A 52 10.17 -17.98 36.13
CA GLN A 52 9.18 -17.15 35.44
C GLN A 52 9.71 -15.74 35.13
N GLU A 53 10.64 -15.23 35.94
CA GLU A 53 11.23 -13.91 35.75
C GLU A 53 12.11 -13.88 34.49
N THR A 54 12.97 -14.87 34.31
CA THR A 54 13.78 -15.04 33.10
C THR A 54 12.90 -15.25 31.87
N ALA A 55 11.85 -16.06 31.98
CA ALA A 55 10.88 -16.25 30.90
C ALA A 55 10.23 -14.92 30.46
N ARG A 56 9.80 -14.11 31.43
CA ARG A 56 9.23 -12.77 31.18
C ARG A 56 10.25 -11.80 30.56
N LEU A 57 11.48 -11.79 31.03
CA LEU A 57 12.55 -10.95 30.48
C LEU A 57 12.86 -11.30 29.03
N VAL A 58 12.85 -12.59 28.67
CA VAL A 58 13.02 -13.04 27.29
C VAL A 58 11.85 -12.60 26.42
N GLU A 59 10.61 -12.75 26.89
CA GLU A 59 9.41 -12.29 26.17
C GLU A 59 9.44 -10.77 25.92
N GLU A 60 9.75 -9.98 26.94
CA GLU A 60 9.81 -8.52 26.84
C GLU A 60 10.92 -8.07 25.88
N SER A 61 12.11 -8.68 25.99
CA SER A 61 13.23 -8.41 25.09
C SER A 61 12.90 -8.76 23.65
N LEU A 62 12.27 -9.90 23.40
CA LEU A 62 11.87 -10.36 22.07
C LEU A 62 10.80 -9.43 21.47
N GLY A 63 9.80 -9.04 22.27
CA GLY A 63 8.80 -8.08 21.86
C GLY A 63 9.40 -6.73 21.47
N ASN A 64 10.35 -6.22 22.26
CA ASN A 64 11.03 -4.95 21.97
C ASN A 64 11.84 -5.01 20.67
N VAL A 65 12.55 -6.12 20.42
CA VAL A 65 13.33 -6.28 19.17
C VAL A 65 12.42 -6.35 17.95
N LEU A 66 11.32 -7.10 18.02
CA LEU A 66 10.35 -7.21 16.92
C LEU A 66 9.68 -5.85 16.64
N GLN A 67 9.33 -5.08 17.68
CA GLN A 67 8.80 -3.73 17.52
C GLN A 67 9.81 -2.75 16.90
N GLN A 68 11.09 -2.81 17.29
CA GLN A 68 12.16 -2.01 16.68
C GLN A 68 12.35 -2.32 15.19
N ARG A 69 11.95 -3.52 14.74
CA ARG A 69 11.94 -3.94 13.34
C ARG A 69 10.66 -3.56 12.59
N GLY A 70 9.79 -2.77 13.23
CA GLY A 70 8.55 -2.31 12.64
C GLY A 70 7.38 -3.27 12.79
N HIS A 71 7.57 -4.49 13.32
CA HIS A 71 6.46 -5.43 13.51
C HIS A 71 5.52 -4.98 14.61
N ARG A 72 4.21 -5.15 14.37
CA ARG A 72 3.22 -4.97 15.42
C ARG A 72 3.16 -6.24 16.28
N VAL A 73 3.76 -6.19 17.46
CA VAL A 73 3.75 -7.33 18.40
C VAL A 73 2.45 -7.35 19.18
N VAL A 74 1.75 -8.48 19.14
CA VAL A 74 0.58 -8.79 19.98
C VAL A 74 1.03 -9.80 21.03
N ARG A 75 0.90 -9.46 22.31
CA ARG A 75 1.18 -10.35 23.43
C ARG A 75 -0.09 -11.05 23.89
N LEU A 76 0.04 -12.13 24.66
CA LEU A 76 -1.12 -12.79 25.28
C LEU A 76 -1.93 -11.89 26.19
N SER A 77 -1.28 -10.95 26.88
CA SER A 77 -1.94 -9.94 27.70
C SER A 77 -2.85 -9.00 26.90
N ASP A 78 -2.65 -8.93 25.58
CA ASP A 78 -3.40 -8.06 24.68
C ASP A 78 -4.60 -8.79 24.04
N LEU A 79 -4.70 -10.11 24.24
CA LEU A 79 -5.82 -10.92 23.76
C LEU A 79 -6.97 -10.92 24.78
N ASP A 80 -8.19 -11.23 24.33
CA ASP A 80 -9.27 -11.52 25.26
C ASP A 80 -9.01 -12.82 26.04
N GLU A 81 -9.61 -12.94 27.23
CA GLU A 81 -9.36 -14.06 28.14
C GLU A 81 -9.61 -15.43 27.49
N ASP A 82 -10.63 -15.54 26.62
CA ASP A 82 -10.95 -16.77 25.90
C ASP A 82 -9.93 -17.10 24.80
N GLN A 83 -9.40 -16.08 24.12
CA GLN A 83 -8.32 -16.21 23.14
C GLN A 83 -6.99 -16.57 23.82
N ALA A 84 -6.66 -15.90 24.93
CA ALA A 84 -5.46 -16.16 25.70
C ALA A 84 -5.46 -17.58 26.28
N ALA A 85 -6.59 -18.01 26.88
CA ALA A 85 -6.76 -19.36 27.40
C ALA A 85 -6.59 -20.43 26.31
N ARG A 86 -7.14 -20.19 25.11
CA ARG A 86 -6.98 -21.10 23.96
C ARG A 86 -5.54 -21.17 23.46
N ALA A 87 -4.87 -20.03 23.36
CA ALA A 87 -3.49 -19.95 22.87
C ALA A 87 -2.48 -20.68 23.79
N VAL A 88 -2.72 -20.65 25.10
CA VAL A 88 -1.84 -21.25 26.13
C VAL A 88 -2.22 -22.69 26.49
N ALA A 89 -3.37 -23.19 26.03
CA ALA A 89 -3.79 -24.55 26.33
C ALA A 89 -2.71 -25.56 25.90
N ALA A 90 -2.26 -26.41 26.83
CA ALA A 90 -1.14 -27.33 26.62
C ALA A 90 -1.35 -28.30 25.43
N ASN A 91 -2.61 -28.52 25.04
CA ASN A 91 -3.02 -29.34 23.90
C ASN A 91 -3.41 -28.53 22.65
N CYS A 92 -3.12 -27.22 22.62
CA CYS A 92 -3.35 -26.38 21.46
C CYS A 92 -2.33 -26.76 20.38
N GLY A 93 -2.73 -27.68 19.50
CA GLY A 93 -1.98 -28.01 18.29
C GLY A 93 -2.01 -26.85 17.28
N ASP A 94 -1.31 -27.02 16.17
CA ASP A 94 -1.12 -25.98 15.17
C ASP A 94 -2.44 -25.42 14.59
N ALA A 95 -3.49 -26.24 14.50
CA ALA A 95 -4.82 -25.80 14.06
C ALA A 95 -5.47 -24.80 15.03
N CYS A 96 -5.31 -25.03 16.34
CA CYS A 96 -5.82 -24.14 17.38
C CYS A 96 -5.05 -22.80 17.38
N HIS A 97 -3.72 -22.84 17.24
CA HIS A 97 -2.93 -21.61 17.09
C HIS A 97 -3.28 -20.84 15.79
N ALA A 98 -3.61 -21.52 14.69
CA ALA A 98 -4.07 -20.86 13.47
C ALA A 98 -5.40 -20.09 13.66
N GLU A 99 -6.33 -20.64 14.44
CA GLU A 99 -7.57 -19.94 14.80
C GLU A 99 -7.32 -18.72 15.68
N VAL A 100 -6.41 -18.83 16.66
CA VAL A 100 -6.00 -17.69 17.51
C VAL A 100 -5.38 -16.58 16.66
N LEU A 101 -4.48 -16.91 15.72
CA LEU A 101 -3.90 -15.92 14.81
C LEU A 101 -4.96 -15.22 13.96
N LEU A 102 -5.96 -15.97 13.46
CA LEU A 102 -7.07 -15.41 12.71
C LEU A 102 -7.91 -14.46 13.57
N ALA A 103 -8.20 -14.83 14.81
CA ALA A 103 -8.93 -13.99 15.75
C ALA A 103 -8.13 -12.72 16.12
N ALA A 104 -6.83 -12.85 16.36
CA ALA A 104 -5.91 -11.76 16.71
C ALA A 104 -5.48 -10.89 15.52
N ARG A 105 -5.81 -11.30 14.28
CA ARG A 105 -5.35 -10.69 13.02
C ARG A 105 -3.82 -10.62 12.92
N CYS A 106 -3.15 -11.66 13.39
CA CYS A 106 -1.71 -11.83 13.23
C CYS A 106 -1.45 -12.73 12.02
N GLU A 107 -0.39 -12.42 11.29
CA GLU A 107 0.06 -13.22 10.16
C GLU A 107 1.02 -14.30 10.64
N TRP A 108 1.85 -13.96 11.62
CA TRP A 108 2.95 -14.80 12.09
C TRP A 108 2.80 -15.14 13.58
N LEU A 109 3.26 -16.33 13.95
CA LEU A 109 3.40 -16.80 15.32
C LEU A 109 4.87 -17.02 15.66
N VAL A 110 5.32 -16.45 16.77
CA VAL A 110 6.66 -16.72 17.31
C VAL A 110 6.52 -17.58 18.57
N ARG A 111 7.08 -18.79 18.51
CA ARG A 111 7.13 -19.76 19.62
C ARG A 111 8.54 -19.85 20.18
N PRO A 112 8.89 -19.06 21.22
CA PRO A 112 10.15 -19.25 21.92
C PRO A 112 10.08 -20.48 22.83
N ARG A 113 11.12 -21.32 22.80
CA ARG A 113 11.35 -22.40 23.75
C ARG A 113 12.63 -22.09 24.50
N LEU A 114 12.57 -22.11 25.82
CA LEU A 114 13.71 -21.83 26.67
C LEU A 114 14.12 -23.12 27.36
N SER A 115 15.37 -23.53 27.19
CA SER A 115 15.96 -24.67 27.89
C SER A 115 17.21 -24.26 28.64
N ARG A 116 17.45 -24.89 29.79
CA ARG A 116 18.70 -24.67 30.53
C ARG A 116 19.84 -25.40 29.83
N SER A 117 20.96 -24.71 29.58
CA SER A 117 22.14 -25.29 28.93
C SER A 117 23.40 -24.86 29.67
N GLY A 118 23.93 -25.77 30.50
CA GLY A 118 25.07 -25.51 31.36
C GLY A 118 24.81 -24.38 32.36
N SER A 119 25.65 -23.34 32.33
CA SER A 119 25.55 -22.14 33.16
C SER A 119 24.62 -21.05 32.60
N GLY A 120 23.98 -21.29 31.45
CA GLY A 120 23.11 -20.32 30.79
C GLY A 120 21.79 -20.94 30.30
N TYR A 121 21.13 -20.20 29.43
CA TYR A 121 19.86 -20.57 28.81
C TYR A 121 20.03 -20.63 27.29
N MET A 122 19.39 -21.59 26.65
CA MET A 122 19.27 -21.67 25.21
C MET A 122 17.85 -21.27 24.82
N VAL A 123 17.72 -20.20 24.03
CA VAL A 123 16.45 -19.79 23.44
C VAL A 123 16.37 -20.36 22.05
N ARG A 124 15.40 -21.23 21.78
CA ARG A 124 15.05 -21.72 20.44
C ARG A 124 13.79 -21.01 19.96
N MET A 125 13.89 -20.23 18.89
CA MET A 125 12.73 -19.54 18.31
C MET A 125 12.24 -20.26 17.05
N GLN A 126 10.93 -20.51 16.98
CA GLN A 126 10.25 -20.98 15.78
C GLN A 126 9.29 -19.91 15.29
N PHE A 127 9.45 -19.51 14.03
CA PHE A 127 8.54 -18.62 13.30
C PHE A 127 7.63 -19.48 12.43
N LEU A 128 6.33 -19.26 12.56
CA LEU A 128 5.32 -19.98 11.80
C LEU A 128 4.41 -18.98 11.13
N GLU A 129 4.11 -19.24 9.87
CA GLU A 129 3.21 -18.44 9.06
C GLU A 129 1.88 -19.19 8.89
N ARG A 130 0.80 -18.42 8.85
CA ARG A 130 -0.53 -18.97 8.60
C ARG A 130 -0.77 -19.13 7.09
N ALA A 131 -0.39 -20.28 6.53
CA ALA A 131 -0.69 -20.65 5.15
C ALA A 131 -1.86 -21.65 5.08
N GLY A 132 -2.90 -21.34 4.28
CA GLY A 132 -3.98 -22.30 3.99
C GLY A 132 -4.79 -22.79 5.20
N GLY A 133 -4.85 -22.02 6.30
CA GLY A 133 -5.55 -22.43 7.53
C GLY A 133 -4.75 -23.39 8.42
N ARG A 134 -3.48 -23.63 8.10
CA ARG A 134 -2.52 -24.34 8.95
C ARG A 134 -1.37 -23.40 9.31
N LEU A 135 -0.63 -23.77 10.35
CA LEU A 135 0.65 -23.13 10.65
C LEU A 135 1.74 -23.95 10.00
N GLU A 136 2.49 -23.30 9.13
CA GLU A 136 3.64 -23.87 8.46
C GLU A 136 4.90 -23.14 8.94
N PRO A 137 6.02 -23.84 9.13
CA PRO A 137 7.30 -23.15 9.32
C PRO A 137 7.52 -22.25 8.12
N VAL A 138 7.93 -21.00 8.34
CA VAL A 138 8.36 -20.12 7.24
C VAL A 138 9.43 -20.87 6.44
N GLU A 139 9.32 -20.98 5.10
CA GLU A 139 10.16 -21.88 4.29
C GLU A 139 11.67 -21.66 4.48
N GLU A 140 12.08 -20.43 4.79
CA GLU A 140 13.47 -20.05 5.10
C GLU A 140 13.91 -20.39 6.54
N ASN A 141 13.01 -20.93 7.36
CA ASN A 141 13.17 -21.18 8.78
C ASN A 141 13.21 -22.68 9.12
N THR A 142 13.86 -23.48 8.29
CA THR A 142 14.02 -24.92 8.57
C THR A 142 14.88 -25.18 9.80
N THR A 143 15.73 -24.23 10.20
CA THR A 143 16.52 -24.31 11.44
C THR A 143 16.03 -23.30 12.48
N PRO A 144 15.65 -23.73 13.68
CA PRO A 144 15.27 -22.80 14.76
C PRO A 144 16.45 -21.89 15.12
N ILE A 145 16.16 -20.62 15.40
CA ILE A 145 17.20 -19.69 15.89
C ILE A 145 17.59 -20.12 17.30
N GLU A 146 18.84 -20.51 17.48
CA GLU A 146 19.39 -20.87 18.79
C GLU A 146 20.22 -19.70 19.32
N VAL A 147 19.82 -19.13 20.45
CA VAL A 147 20.55 -18.05 21.12
C VAL A 147 20.96 -18.51 22.50
N TRP A 148 22.27 -18.59 22.72
CA TRP A 148 22.82 -18.85 24.04
C TRP A 148 22.88 -17.55 24.86
N LEU A 149 22.13 -17.54 25.96
CA LEU A 149 22.08 -16.48 26.94
C LEU A 149 22.91 -16.90 28.17
N PRO A 150 24.05 -16.25 28.45
CA PRO A 150 24.73 -16.45 29.73
C PRO A 150 23.82 -15.99 30.87
N ASN A 151 24.07 -16.48 32.08
CA ASN A 151 23.43 -15.98 33.30
C ASN A 151 23.99 -14.60 33.69
N GLU A 152 23.79 -13.63 32.81
CA GLU A 152 24.17 -12.22 32.94
C GLU A 152 22.89 -11.37 32.97
N GLY A 153 22.98 -10.12 33.44
CA GLY A 153 21.82 -9.25 33.66
C GLY A 153 20.94 -8.98 32.42
N PRO A 154 19.78 -8.32 32.60
CA PRO A 154 18.78 -8.14 31.54
C PRO A 154 19.28 -7.41 30.28
N GLY A 155 20.19 -6.44 30.42
CA GLY A 155 20.75 -5.70 29.28
C GLY A 155 21.57 -6.56 28.30
N THR A 156 22.30 -7.56 28.82
CA THR A 156 23.08 -8.51 28.00
C THR A 156 22.19 -9.47 27.23
N ILE A 157 21.02 -9.82 27.78
CA ILE A 157 20.02 -10.68 27.12
C ILE A 157 19.44 -9.96 25.90
N GLN A 158 18.96 -8.72 26.08
CA GLN A 158 18.37 -7.95 24.98
C GLN A 158 19.35 -7.73 23.83
N GLY A 159 20.60 -7.37 24.13
CA GLY A 159 21.63 -7.13 23.11
C GLY A 159 21.98 -8.39 22.29
N ARG A 160 22.07 -9.56 22.94
CA ARG A 160 22.34 -10.84 22.26
C ARG A 160 21.16 -11.28 21.40
N LEU A 161 19.94 -11.16 21.92
CA LEU A 161 18.73 -11.48 21.18
C LEU A 161 18.55 -10.57 19.95
N ALA A 162 18.79 -9.26 20.12
CA ALA A 162 18.75 -8.29 19.04
C ALA A 162 19.78 -8.58 17.94
N ARG A 163 20.99 -9.03 18.32
CA ARG A 163 22.03 -9.44 17.37
C ARG A 163 21.62 -10.70 16.61
N ALA A 164 21.18 -11.75 17.31
CA ALA A 164 20.77 -13.00 16.68
C ALA A 164 19.58 -12.82 15.72
N LEU A 165 18.58 -12.03 16.11
CA LEU A 165 17.44 -11.70 15.24
C LEU A 165 17.85 -10.82 14.06
N ARG A 166 18.87 -9.98 14.22
CA ARG A 166 19.39 -9.16 13.12
C ARG A 166 20.09 -9.97 12.05
N GLU A 167 20.73 -11.07 12.43
CA GLU A 167 21.49 -11.92 11.53
C GLU A 167 20.61 -13.00 10.87
N HIS A 168 19.36 -13.17 11.31
CA HIS A 168 18.49 -14.23 10.81
C HIS A 168 17.74 -13.85 9.52
N PRO A 169 17.80 -14.67 8.44
CA PRO A 169 17.22 -14.37 7.13
C PRO A 169 15.72 -14.04 7.17
N VAL A 170 14.93 -14.79 7.95
CA VAL A 170 13.47 -14.59 8.07
C VAL A 170 13.10 -13.19 8.55
N VAL A 171 13.91 -12.64 9.47
CA VAL A 171 13.68 -11.31 10.07
C VAL A 171 14.26 -10.21 9.17
N GLN A 172 15.30 -10.52 8.39
CA GLN A 172 15.84 -9.62 7.37
C GLN A 172 14.87 -9.50 6.19
N ASN A 173 14.43 -10.60 5.60
CA ASN A 173 13.62 -10.62 4.39
C ASN A 173 12.24 -9.96 4.58
N THR A 174 11.65 -9.99 5.78
CA THR A 174 10.40 -9.26 6.04
C THR A 174 10.56 -7.74 6.13
N ALA A 175 11.72 -7.26 6.57
CA ALA A 175 12.04 -5.84 6.58
C ALA A 175 12.58 -5.39 5.21
N ASP A 176 13.33 -6.24 4.53
CA ASP A 176 14.06 -5.93 3.31
C ASP A 176 13.20 -6.05 2.04
N THR A 177 11.99 -6.62 2.12
CA THR A 177 10.98 -6.47 1.04
C THR A 177 10.57 -5.00 0.83
N GLN A 178 10.99 -4.07 1.72
CA GLN A 178 10.92 -2.62 1.51
C GLN A 178 12.25 -1.89 1.39
N GLN A 179 13.42 -2.52 1.53
CA GLN A 179 14.72 -1.84 1.35
C GLN A 179 15.87 -2.85 1.28
N SER A 180 16.47 -3.01 0.10
CA SER A 180 17.71 -3.78 -0.06
C SER A 180 18.92 -2.94 0.36
N THR A 181 19.83 -3.50 1.17
CA THR A 181 21.17 -2.91 1.40
C THR A 181 22.25 -3.98 1.25
N PRO A 182 23.24 -3.82 0.34
CA PRO A 182 24.45 -4.63 0.33
C PRO A 182 25.56 -4.04 1.21
N THR A 183 26.58 -4.86 1.46
CA THR A 183 27.80 -4.66 2.26
C THR A 183 28.41 -3.24 2.24
N ARG A 184 28.74 -2.71 3.43
CA ARG A 184 29.09 -1.30 3.68
C ARG A 184 30.53 -0.91 3.29
N ASP A 185 30.65 -0.10 2.24
CA ASP A 185 31.51 1.09 2.26
C ASP A 185 30.73 2.26 2.89
N VAL A 186 31.40 3.16 3.60
CA VAL A 186 30.73 4.22 4.38
C VAL A 186 30.80 5.54 3.61
N ALA A 187 29.65 6.00 3.13
CA ALA A 187 29.46 7.40 2.74
C ALA A 187 29.01 8.19 3.99
N VAL A 188 29.79 9.20 4.37
CA VAL A 188 29.45 10.12 5.48
C VAL A 188 29.11 11.47 4.87
N GLN A 189 27.89 11.96 5.13
CA GLN A 189 27.50 13.31 4.75
C GLN A 189 28.08 14.31 5.76
N GLY A 190 28.91 15.24 5.27
CA GLY A 190 29.45 16.36 6.03
C GLY A 190 28.44 17.50 6.18
N SER A 191 28.74 18.43 7.09
CA SER A 191 27.90 19.61 7.40
C SER A 191 27.61 20.50 6.20
N ASP A 192 28.48 20.45 5.18
CA ASP A 192 28.45 21.36 4.03
C ASP A 192 27.69 20.75 2.82
N GLY A 193 27.00 19.61 3.02
CA GLY A 193 26.29 18.88 1.96
C GLY A 193 27.18 17.92 1.15
N ASP A 194 28.47 17.82 1.50
CA ASP A 194 29.43 16.94 0.83
C ASP A 194 29.36 15.52 1.36
N TYR A 195 29.47 14.53 0.48
CA TYR A 195 29.64 13.12 0.83
C TYR A 195 31.12 12.77 0.79
N LEU A 196 31.65 12.31 1.93
CA LEU A 196 32.98 11.71 2.03
C LEU A 196 32.83 10.19 2.00
N ILE A 197 33.38 9.56 0.98
CA ILE A 197 33.32 8.11 0.80
C ILE A 197 34.72 7.56 1.10
N ALA A 198 34.81 6.81 2.21
CA ALA A 198 36.00 6.06 2.56
C ALA A 198 35.87 4.63 2.01
N VAL A 199 36.73 4.29 1.05
CA VAL A 199 36.74 2.95 0.44
C VAL A 199 37.63 2.05 1.26
N GLN A 200 37.09 0.96 1.79
CA GLN A 200 37.84 0.07 2.68
C GLN A 200 39.10 -0.48 1.97
N GLY A 201 40.28 -0.32 2.59
CA GLY A 201 41.56 -0.76 2.03
C GLY A 201 42.24 0.24 1.09
N SER A 202 41.66 1.43 0.89
CA SER A 202 42.29 2.54 0.18
C SER A 202 42.61 3.69 1.15
N ALA A 203 43.73 4.39 0.92
CA ALA A 203 44.03 5.65 1.61
C ALA A 203 43.30 6.85 0.97
N ALA A 204 42.64 6.64 -0.17
CA ALA A 204 41.90 7.68 -0.87
C ALA A 204 40.52 7.91 -0.23
N VAL A 205 40.18 9.19 -0.01
CA VAL A 205 38.85 9.63 0.39
C VAL A 205 38.24 10.37 -0.79
N LEU A 206 37.10 9.90 -1.29
CA LEU A 206 36.38 10.56 -2.38
C LEU A 206 35.40 11.58 -1.79
N ARG A 207 35.51 12.86 -2.18
CA ARG A 207 34.57 13.92 -1.80
C ARG A 207 33.64 14.21 -2.96
N ILE A 208 32.34 14.07 -2.75
CA ILE A 208 31.29 14.34 -3.74
C ILE A 208 30.40 15.45 -3.22
N ARG A 209 30.25 16.53 -3.99
CA ARG A 209 29.28 17.60 -3.71
C ARG A 209 28.14 17.47 -4.72
N PRO A 210 27.02 16.81 -4.37
CA PRO A 210 25.87 16.78 -5.26
C PRO A 210 25.27 18.19 -5.38
N ASP A 211 24.85 18.54 -6.59
CA ASP A 211 24.03 19.71 -6.86
C ASP A 211 22.67 19.19 -7.41
N PRO A 212 21.53 19.41 -6.73
CA PRO A 212 21.39 20.16 -5.50
C PRO A 212 21.87 19.30 -4.31
N PRO A 213 22.18 19.96 -3.17
CA PRO A 213 22.81 19.32 -2.02
C PRO A 213 21.96 18.24 -1.32
N ASP A 214 20.71 18.06 -1.74
CA ASP A 214 19.74 17.09 -1.22
C ASP A 214 19.67 15.77 -2.02
N SER A 215 20.51 15.59 -3.05
CA SER A 215 20.52 14.35 -3.85
C SER A 215 20.99 13.14 -3.03
N GLU A 216 20.32 11.99 -3.19
CA GLU A 216 20.71 10.74 -2.52
C GLU A 216 21.93 10.12 -3.21
N VAL A 217 23.01 9.89 -2.47
CA VAL A 217 24.23 9.24 -2.98
C VAL A 217 24.28 7.80 -2.48
N GLN A 218 24.15 6.83 -3.39
CA GLN A 218 24.33 5.41 -3.13
C GLN A 218 25.71 4.97 -3.62
N VAL A 219 26.47 4.29 -2.77
CA VAL A 219 27.80 3.76 -3.11
C VAL A 219 27.74 2.25 -3.11
N ARG A 220 28.23 1.63 -4.18
CA ARG A 220 28.34 0.18 -4.30
C ARG A 220 29.70 -0.18 -4.81
N THR A 221 30.42 -1.03 -4.09
CA THR A 221 31.73 -1.52 -4.56
C THR A 221 31.60 -2.94 -5.10
N THR A 222 32.21 -3.20 -6.25
CA THR A 222 32.32 -4.52 -6.86
C THR A 222 33.80 -4.86 -7.05
N GLU A 223 34.23 -6.04 -6.64
CA GLU A 223 35.59 -6.54 -6.86
C GLU A 223 35.53 -7.58 -7.97
N ASP A 224 36.35 -7.43 -9.02
CA ASP A 224 36.42 -8.40 -10.09
C ASP A 224 37.30 -9.62 -9.72
N GLU A 225 37.35 -10.62 -10.61
CA GLU A 225 38.14 -11.85 -10.39
C GLU A 225 39.65 -11.60 -10.27
N ASN A 226 40.13 -10.41 -10.66
CA ASN A 226 41.54 -10.01 -10.56
C ASN A 226 41.84 -9.19 -9.30
N GLY A 227 40.86 -9.03 -8.39
CA GLY A 227 40.99 -8.20 -7.19
C GLY A 227 40.87 -6.69 -7.45
N VAL A 228 40.41 -6.29 -8.65
CA VAL A 228 40.20 -4.87 -8.97
C VAL A 228 38.86 -4.42 -8.39
N ARG A 229 38.93 -3.52 -7.41
CA ARG A 229 37.75 -2.89 -6.81
C ARG A 229 37.27 -1.71 -7.67
N THR A 230 36.02 -1.77 -8.09
CA THR A 230 35.29 -0.72 -8.77
C THR A 230 34.27 -0.14 -7.82
N VAL A 231 34.32 1.16 -7.56
CA VAL A 231 33.37 1.87 -6.69
C VAL A 231 32.35 2.59 -7.55
N HIS A 232 31.14 2.04 -7.63
CA HIS A 232 30.00 2.64 -8.31
C HIS A 232 29.35 3.66 -7.39
N VAL A 233 29.36 4.94 -7.77
CA VAL A 233 28.67 5.98 -7.02
C VAL A 233 27.46 6.46 -7.80
N VAL A 234 26.28 6.05 -7.37
CA VAL A 234 25.00 6.42 -7.98
C VAL A 234 24.42 7.60 -7.22
N VAL A 235 24.39 8.76 -7.86
CA VAL A 235 23.64 9.92 -7.35
C VAL A 235 22.22 9.85 -7.91
N ARG A 236 21.25 9.47 -7.08
CA ARG A 236 19.83 9.43 -7.46
C ARG A 236 19.26 10.84 -7.36
N ARG A 237 18.87 11.37 -8.52
CA ARG A 237 17.85 12.42 -8.64
C ARG A 237 16.55 11.76 -9.08
N GLU A 238 15.41 12.35 -8.70
CA GLU A 238 14.08 11.87 -9.13
C GLU A 238 13.87 11.86 -10.65
N PHE A 239 14.81 12.38 -11.47
CA PHE A 239 14.63 12.58 -12.92
C PHE A 239 15.84 12.24 -13.82
N TYR A 240 16.90 11.58 -13.33
CA TYR A 240 18.07 11.26 -14.17
C TYR A 240 18.53 9.81 -14.02
N LYS A 241 19.09 9.24 -15.11
CA LYS A 241 19.73 7.92 -15.08
C LYS A 241 20.94 7.93 -14.14
N PRO A 242 21.22 6.80 -13.47
CA PRO A 242 22.39 6.67 -12.61
C PRO A 242 23.67 6.87 -13.42
N VAL A 243 24.63 7.62 -12.86
CA VAL A 243 25.99 7.77 -13.41
C VAL A 243 26.85 6.67 -12.80
N GLU A 244 27.50 5.85 -13.61
CA GLU A 244 28.46 4.84 -13.14
C GLU A 244 29.89 5.39 -13.27
N LEU A 245 30.63 5.40 -12.16
CA LEU A 245 32.03 5.81 -12.12
C LEU A 245 32.90 4.56 -11.96
N HIS A 246 33.86 4.36 -12.87
CA HIS A 246 34.81 3.26 -12.77
C HIS A 246 36.17 3.77 -12.29
N LEU A 247 36.50 3.50 -11.02
CA LEU A 247 37.82 3.79 -10.48
C LEU A 247 38.73 2.57 -10.66
N ARG A 248 39.87 2.73 -11.34
CA ARG A 248 40.92 1.72 -11.39
C ARG A 248 42.05 2.10 -10.42
N PRO A 249 42.40 1.25 -9.44
CA PRO A 249 43.55 1.52 -8.58
C PRO A 249 44.85 1.39 -9.40
N GLY A 250 45.44 2.50 -9.81
CA GLY A 250 46.79 2.53 -10.37
C GLY A 250 47.79 3.01 -9.32
N GLY A 251 48.97 2.38 -9.30
CA GLY A 251 49.99 2.55 -8.27
C GLY A 251 50.43 4.00 -8.03
N SER A 252 50.53 4.34 -6.75
CA SER A 252 51.23 5.46 -6.06
C SER A 252 51.49 6.81 -6.74
N GLY A 253 50.79 7.16 -7.82
CA GLY A 253 50.85 8.47 -8.48
C GLY A 253 49.49 9.16 -8.39
N GLU A 254 49.51 10.48 -8.23
CA GLU A 254 48.33 11.36 -8.26
C GLU A 254 47.53 11.10 -9.55
N GLN A 255 46.30 10.61 -9.43
CA GLN A 255 45.42 10.32 -10.58
C GLN A 255 44.34 11.39 -10.69
N THR A 256 44.36 12.13 -11.79
CA THR A 256 43.25 12.97 -12.23
C THR A 256 42.19 12.09 -12.87
N ILE A 257 40.98 12.07 -12.28
CA ILE A 257 39.83 11.38 -12.84
C ILE A 257 39.07 12.38 -13.70
N GLU A 258 39.17 12.25 -15.02
CA GLU A 258 38.36 13.02 -15.96
C GLU A 258 36.97 12.38 -16.06
N VAL A 259 35.96 13.06 -15.51
CA VAL A 259 34.56 12.63 -15.59
C VAL A 259 33.96 13.27 -16.84
N VAL A 260 33.98 12.54 -17.96
CA VAL A 260 33.27 12.93 -19.17
C VAL A 260 31.80 12.55 -18.98
N LEU A 261 30.95 13.54 -18.71
CA LEU A 261 29.50 13.38 -18.72
C LEU A 261 29.04 13.29 -20.17
N GLU A 262 29.16 12.09 -20.75
CA GLU A 262 28.58 11.82 -22.06
C GLU A 262 27.07 11.70 -21.89
N SER A 263 26.35 12.76 -22.28
CA SER A 263 24.92 12.70 -22.55
C SER A 263 24.72 11.69 -23.67
N THR A 264 24.61 10.42 -23.29
CA THR A 264 24.14 9.40 -24.21
C THR A 264 22.70 9.78 -24.50
N GLY A 265 22.50 10.40 -25.67
CA GLY A 265 21.22 10.50 -26.34
C GLY A 265 20.66 9.09 -26.49
N ALA A 266 20.02 8.60 -25.42
CA ALA A 266 18.99 7.60 -25.52
C ALA A 266 18.03 8.19 -26.53
N GLY A 267 17.96 7.59 -27.72
CA GLY A 267 17.09 8.05 -28.80
C GLY A 267 15.76 8.42 -28.18
N GLU A 268 15.44 9.71 -28.27
CA GLU A 268 14.18 10.25 -27.82
C GLU A 268 13.11 9.32 -28.43
N PRO A 269 12.31 8.57 -27.63
CA PRO A 269 11.00 8.24 -28.16
C PRO A 269 10.41 9.59 -28.56
N ASP A 270 9.86 9.73 -29.77
CA ASP A 270 9.22 10.93 -30.31
C ASP A 270 8.21 11.55 -29.31
N GLU A 271 8.70 12.20 -28.26
CA GLU A 271 7.95 12.87 -27.20
C GLU A 271 7.70 14.33 -27.58
N GLN A 272 8.09 14.71 -28.81
CA GLN A 272 7.78 16.00 -29.42
C GLN A 272 6.35 16.08 -30.01
N LEU A 273 5.53 15.04 -29.86
CA LEU A 273 4.11 15.09 -30.22
C LEU A 273 3.17 15.42 -29.05
N VAL A 274 3.69 15.72 -27.86
CA VAL A 274 2.89 16.29 -26.76
C VAL A 274 2.69 17.78 -27.03
N GLY A 275 1.87 18.09 -28.04
CA GLY A 275 1.51 19.46 -28.37
C GLY A 275 0.96 20.18 -27.13
N ASP A 276 1.45 21.40 -26.89
CA ASP A 276 1.19 22.24 -25.72
C ASP A 276 -0.25 22.14 -25.23
N CYS A 277 -0.47 21.27 -24.24
CA CYS A 277 -1.80 21.03 -23.71
C CYS A 277 -2.13 22.13 -22.70
N THR A 278 -2.62 23.26 -23.20
CA THR A 278 -3.06 24.39 -22.36
C THR A 278 -4.03 23.94 -21.27
N ARG A 279 -4.12 24.68 -20.15
CA ARG A 279 -5.04 24.36 -19.04
C ARG A 279 -6.48 24.12 -19.51
N LEU A 280 -6.95 24.98 -20.41
CA LEU A 280 -8.27 24.86 -21.03
C LEU A 280 -8.34 23.64 -21.97
N GLY A 281 -7.29 23.37 -22.74
CA GLY A 281 -7.20 22.21 -23.62
C GLY A 281 -7.23 20.88 -22.86
N ALA A 282 -6.61 20.81 -21.68
CA ALA A 282 -6.66 19.63 -20.82
C ALA A 282 -8.02 19.47 -20.14
N LEU A 283 -8.61 20.57 -19.66
CA LEU A 283 -9.96 20.55 -19.09
C LEU A 283 -11.00 20.07 -20.12
N TRP A 284 -10.93 20.57 -21.35
CA TRP A 284 -11.83 20.15 -22.43
C TRP A 284 -11.69 18.66 -22.76
N ARG A 285 -10.46 18.15 -22.85
CA ARG A 285 -10.20 16.72 -23.07
C ARG A 285 -10.72 15.86 -21.93
N SER A 286 -10.47 16.25 -20.68
CA SER A 286 -10.98 15.55 -19.51
C SER A 286 -12.50 15.63 -19.34
N ALA A 287 -13.16 16.63 -19.95
CA ALA A 287 -14.62 16.72 -19.99
C ALA A 287 -15.23 15.69 -20.96
N ILE A 288 -14.57 15.43 -22.08
CA ILE A 288 -14.99 14.39 -23.04
C ILE A 288 -14.69 13.00 -22.46
N LEU A 289 -13.46 12.80 -21.98
CA LEU A 289 -13.00 11.51 -21.48
C LEU A 289 -12.19 11.69 -20.20
N PRO A 290 -12.68 11.22 -19.04
CA PRO A 290 -11.96 11.32 -17.77
C PRO A 290 -10.57 10.71 -17.85
N GLY A 291 -9.57 11.45 -17.36
CA GLY A 291 -8.14 11.12 -17.45
C GLY A 291 -7.43 11.62 -18.71
N TRP A 292 -8.13 12.05 -19.77
CA TRP A 292 -7.48 12.42 -21.03
C TRP A 292 -6.65 13.70 -20.93
N GLY A 293 -7.11 14.71 -20.18
CA GLY A 293 -6.35 15.94 -19.94
C GLY A 293 -5.06 15.71 -19.14
N GLN A 294 -5.05 14.74 -18.22
CA GLN A 294 -3.86 14.32 -17.49
C GLN A 294 -2.87 13.60 -18.42
N TYR A 295 -3.38 12.71 -19.28
CA TYR A 295 -2.56 12.00 -20.26
C TYR A 295 -1.88 12.96 -21.24
N CYS A 296 -2.62 13.96 -21.71
CA CYS A 296 -2.12 15.04 -22.58
C CYS A 296 -0.97 15.85 -21.95
N LYS A 297 -0.74 15.73 -20.64
CA LYS A 297 0.34 16.40 -19.89
C LYS A 297 1.45 15.46 -19.47
N GLY A 298 1.50 14.24 -20.02
CA GLY A 298 2.47 13.22 -19.60
C GLY A 298 2.16 12.57 -18.25
N GLN A 299 1.05 12.91 -17.58
CA GLN A 299 0.67 12.32 -16.28
C GLN A 299 -0.11 11.01 -16.48
N SER A 300 0.54 10.02 -17.09
CA SER A 300 -0.05 8.73 -17.49
C SER A 300 -0.67 7.95 -16.32
N LEU A 301 -0.02 7.93 -15.14
CA LEU A 301 -0.54 7.27 -13.94
C LEU A 301 -1.85 7.90 -13.45
N ARG A 302 -1.90 9.24 -13.36
CA ARG A 302 -3.11 9.96 -12.94
C ARG A 302 -4.25 9.78 -13.94
N ALA A 303 -3.92 9.84 -15.23
CA ALA A 303 -4.88 9.55 -16.31
C ALA A 303 -5.50 8.16 -16.15
N GLY A 304 -4.68 7.15 -15.90
CA GLY A 304 -5.13 5.78 -15.69
C GLY A 304 -6.06 5.62 -14.48
N LEU A 305 -5.77 6.31 -13.36
CA LEU A 305 -6.62 6.29 -12.17
C LEU A 305 -8.00 6.91 -12.43
N PHE A 306 -8.06 8.06 -13.09
CA PHE A 306 -9.33 8.70 -13.41
C PHE A 306 -10.16 7.91 -14.41
N PHE A 307 -9.51 7.39 -15.46
CA PHE A 307 -10.18 6.60 -16.48
C PHE A 307 -10.74 5.29 -15.89
N SER A 308 -9.93 4.55 -15.13
CA SER A 308 -10.37 3.30 -14.48
C SER A 308 -11.46 3.55 -13.43
N GLY A 309 -11.32 4.59 -12.60
CA GLY A 309 -12.34 4.97 -11.61
C GLY A 309 -13.68 5.34 -12.25
N PHE A 310 -13.65 6.03 -13.39
CA PHE A 310 -14.84 6.34 -14.17
C PHE A 310 -15.49 5.08 -14.75
N LEU A 311 -14.71 4.16 -15.32
CA LEU A 311 -15.22 2.90 -15.85
C LEU A 311 -15.86 2.02 -14.76
N VAL A 312 -15.22 1.90 -13.59
CA VAL A 312 -15.76 1.13 -12.46
C VAL A 312 -17.07 1.73 -11.97
N THR A 313 -17.13 3.06 -11.85
CA THR A 313 -18.34 3.76 -11.41
C THR A 313 -19.47 3.62 -12.45
N GLY A 314 -19.16 3.78 -13.73
CA GLY A 314 -20.10 3.60 -14.82
C GLY A 314 -20.63 2.16 -14.90
N TYR A 315 -19.75 1.17 -14.73
CA TYR A 315 -20.14 -0.24 -14.66
C TYR A 315 -21.12 -0.51 -13.52
N ASN A 316 -20.81 -0.03 -12.31
CA ASN A 316 -21.69 -0.19 -11.14
C ASN A 316 -23.04 0.48 -11.33
N TYR A 317 -23.09 1.65 -11.99
CA TYR A 317 -24.35 2.31 -12.32
C TYR A 317 -25.18 1.50 -13.31
N VAL A 318 -24.57 1.02 -14.40
CA VAL A 318 -25.25 0.23 -15.44
C VAL A 318 -25.73 -1.10 -14.86
N SER A 319 -24.91 -1.81 -14.09
CA SER A 319 -25.30 -3.08 -13.46
C SER A 319 -26.48 -2.88 -12.51
N SER A 320 -26.43 -1.87 -11.64
CA SER A 320 -27.53 -1.51 -10.73
C SER A 320 -28.80 -1.15 -11.48
N ALA A 321 -28.69 -0.43 -12.60
CA ALA A 321 -29.82 -0.07 -13.45
C ALA A 321 -30.46 -1.30 -14.13
N LEU A 322 -29.64 -2.23 -14.61
CA LEU A 322 -30.13 -3.48 -15.19
C LEU A 322 -30.81 -4.36 -14.14
N GLU A 323 -30.24 -4.48 -12.95
CA GLU A 323 -30.85 -5.22 -11.84
C GLU A 323 -32.17 -4.58 -11.39
N TYR A 324 -32.21 -3.25 -11.29
CA TYR A 324 -33.42 -2.53 -10.96
C TYR A 324 -34.53 -2.75 -12.01
N ARG A 325 -34.20 -2.72 -13.30
CA ARG A 325 -35.15 -3.05 -14.39
C ARG A 325 -35.65 -4.49 -14.30
N LYS A 326 -34.77 -5.46 -14.01
CA LYS A 326 -35.17 -6.87 -13.81
C LYS A 326 -36.09 -7.01 -12.60
N ALA A 327 -35.80 -6.32 -11.49
CA ALA A 327 -36.65 -6.32 -10.30
C ALA A 327 -38.04 -5.72 -10.60
N LEU A 328 -38.10 -4.62 -11.36
CA LEU A 328 -39.38 -4.03 -11.80
C LEU A 328 -40.18 -4.96 -12.72
N GLN A 329 -39.51 -5.70 -13.61
CA GLN A 329 -40.16 -6.70 -14.46
C GLN A 329 -40.75 -7.84 -13.63
N GLY A 330 -40.02 -8.34 -12.63
CA GLY A 330 -40.51 -9.36 -11.70
C GLY A 330 -41.76 -8.92 -10.93
N LEU A 331 -41.77 -7.67 -10.45
CA LEU A 331 -42.96 -7.09 -9.80
C LEU A 331 -44.17 -7.00 -10.75
N ARG A 332 -43.93 -6.67 -12.03
CA ARG A 332 -45.01 -6.63 -13.03
C ARG A 332 -45.56 -8.02 -13.35
N THR A 333 -44.70 -9.04 -13.45
CA THR A 333 -45.14 -10.42 -13.70
C THR A 333 -45.91 -10.98 -12.51
N GLU A 334 -45.39 -10.83 -11.29
CA GLU A 334 -46.09 -11.25 -10.07
C GLU A 334 -47.41 -10.51 -9.86
N SER A 335 -47.44 -9.19 -10.09
CA SER A 335 -48.68 -8.41 -10.01
C SER A 335 -49.71 -8.88 -11.04
N ARG A 336 -49.28 -9.28 -12.24
CA ARG A 336 -50.19 -9.78 -13.28
C ARG A 336 -50.76 -11.14 -12.93
N GLU A 337 -49.96 -12.04 -12.36
CA GLU A 337 -50.40 -13.35 -11.87
C GLU A 337 -51.33 -13.22 -10.66
N ASN A 338 -51.00 -12.34 -9.70
CA ASN A 338 -51.85 -12.08 -8.54
C ASN A 338 -53.15 -11.38 -8.93
N ALA A 339 -53.13 -10.43 -9.87
CA ALA A 339 -54.35 -9.81 -10.41
C ALA A 339 -55.22 -10.85 -11.12
N LEU A 340 -54.63 -11.79 -11.86
CA LEU A 340 -55.34 -12.87 -12.52
C LEU A 340 -55.91 -13.88 -11.52
N PHE A 341 -55.18 -14.19 -10.44
CA PHE A 341 -55.65 -15.01 -9.34
C PHE A 341 -56.79 -14.35 -8.56
N LEU A 342 -56.68 -13.06 -8.24
CA LEU A 342 -57.76 -12.29 -7.62
C LEU A 342 -58.97 -12.16 -8.54
N ALA A 343 -58.77 -12.00 -9.86
CA ALA A 343 -59.86 -12.00 -10.83
C ALA A 343 -60.54 -13.38 -10.93
N LEU A 344 -59.79 -14.48 -10.83
CA LEU A 344 -60.32 -15.85 -10.78
C LEU A 344 -61.09 -16.12 -9.48
N LEU A 345 -60.56 -15.69 -8.34
CA LEU A 345 -61.25 -15.78 -7.04
C LEU A 345 -62.52 -14.93 -7.04
N ALA A 346 -62.44 -13.70 -7.52
CA ALA A 346 -63.60 -12.83 -7.71
C ALA A 346 -64.62 -13.56 -8.59
N TYR A 347 -64.23 -14.02 -9.78
CA TYR A 347 -65.11 -14.75 -10.69
C TYR A 347 -65.79 -15.97 -10.06
N GLN A 348 -65.09 -16.76 -9.24
CA GLN A 348 -65.70 -17.88 -8.49
C GLN A 348 -66.69 -17.39 -7.43
N THR A 349 -66.38 -16.32 -6.71
CA THR A 349 -67.27 -15.74 -5.69
C THR A 349 -68.46 -14.98 -6.28
N THR A 350 -68.35 -14.46 -7.51
CA THR A 350 -69.46 -13.79 -8.21
C THR A 350 -70.36 -14.79 -8.94
N PHE A 351 -69.94 -16.04 -9.18
CA PHE A 351 -70.80 -17.06 -9.78
C PHE A 351 -71.95 -17.51 -8.85
N THR A 352 -71.83 -17.26 -7.54
CA THR A 352 -72.92 -17.36 -6.57
C THR A 352 -73.79 -16.09 -6.48
N PHE A 353 -73.37 -14.98 -7.10
CA PHE A 353 -74.10 -13.71 -7.19
C PHE A 353 -74.41 -13.32 -8.66
N ASN A 354 -75.30 -14.09 -9.27
CA ASN A 354 -76.43 -13.60 -10.08
C ASN A 354 -76.17 -12.52 -11.15
N SER A 355 -76.09 -12.94 -12.42
CA SER A 355 -76.64 -12.35 -13.67
C SER A 355 -76.52 -10.84 -14.03
N ALA A 356 -76.02 -9.94 -13.18
CA ALA A 356 -76.04 -8.49 -13.44
C ALA A 356 -74.74 -7.90 -14.04
N TYR A 357 -73.64 -8.67 -14.12
CA TYR A 357 -72.30 -8.13 -14.38
C TYR A 357 -71.81 -8.14 -15.83
N ARG A 358 -72.67 -8.39 -16.82
CA ARG A 358 -72.28 -8.42 -18.26
C ARG A 358 -71.82 -7.08 -18.85
N TYR A 359 -71.81 -5.99 -18.07
CA TYR A 359 -71.45 -4.65 -18.56
C TYR A 359 -70.18 -4.04 -17.93
N PHE A 360 -69.46 -4.75 -17.05
CA PHE A 360 -68.13 -4.27 -16.64
C PHE A 360 -67.10 -4.59 -17.73
N SER A 361 -67.04 -3.67 -18.71
CA SER A 361 -66.08 -3.68 -19.81
C SER A 361 -64.64 -3.73 -19.31
N THR A 362 -63.82 -4.54 -19.98
CA THR A 362 -62.37 -4.69 -19.84
C THR A 362 -61.58 -3.38 -19.74
N ASP A 363 -62.13 -2.27 -20.23
CA ASP A 363 -61.50 -0.94 -20.16
C ASP A 363 -61.42 -0.34 -18.76
N LEU A 364 -62.35 -0.69 -17.85
CA LEU A 364 -62.29 -0.16 -16.48
C LEU A 364 -61.15 -0.81 -15.68
N LEU A 365 -60.83 -2.08 -15.97
CA LEU A 365 -59.69 -2.77 -15.36
C LEU A 365 -58.34 -2.19 -15.83
N LEU A 366 -58.25 -1.74 -17.09
CA LEU A 366 -57.06 -1.09 -17.63
C LEU A 366 -56.87 0.35 -17.11
N GLN A 367 -57.95 1.08 -16.83
CA GLN A 367 -57.84 2.42 -16.23
C GLN A 367 -57.47 2.41 -14.74
N PHE A 368 -57.79 1.34 -14.01
CA PHE A 368 -57.27 1.15 -12.64
C PHE A 368 -55.76 0.87 -12.61
N ASP A 369 -55.15 0.40 -13.71
CA ASP A 369 -53.76 -0.09 -13.73
C ASP A 369 -52.69 1.01 -13.65
N LYS A 370 -52.96 2.22 -14.15
CA LYS A 370 -51.92 3.27 -14.22
C LYS A 370 -51.86 4.17 -12.99
N ASN A 371 -53.01 4.67 -12.53
CA ASN A 371 -53.09 5.59 -11.39
C ASN A 371 -53.08 4.87 -10.03
N TYR A 372 -53.47 3.59 -9.96
CA TYR A 372 -53.49 2.83 -8.71
C TYR A 372 -52.12 2.20 -8.41
N VAL A 373 -51.36 1.81 -9.43
CA VAL A 373 -50.01 1.26 -9.24
C VAL A 373 -49.03 2.35 -8.79
N GLU A 374 -49.05 3.54 -9.40
CA GLU A 374 -48.11 4.61 -9.03
C GLU A 374 -48.44 5.27 -7.66
N GLY A 375 -49.72 5.29 -7.25
CA GLY A 375 -50.15 5.94 -6.00
C GLY A 375 -50.32 5.03 -4.76
N LYS A 376 -50.38 3.69 -4.93
CA LYS A 376 -50.61 2.74 -3.82
C LYS A 376 -49.60 1.59 -3.71
N LEU A 377 -48.49 1.63 -4.44
CA LEU A 377 -47.33 0.77 -4.17
C LEU A 377 -46.79 0.92 -2.72
N ASP A 378 -47.12 2.02 -2.02
CA ASP A 378 -46.82 2.20 -0.59
C ASP A 378 -47.77 1.44 0.36
N ARG A 379 -48.88 0.86 -0.13
CA ARG A 379 -49.94 0.31 0.74
C ARG A 379 -50.42 -1.12 0.43
N PHE A 380 -50.01 -1.71 -0.68
CA PHE A 380 -50.14 -3.16 -0.82
C PHE A 380 -48.89 -3.79 -0.23
N ASP A 381 -49.09 -4.74 0.68
CA ASP A 381 -48.06 -5.64 1.23
C ASP A 381 -47.47 -6.50 0.12
N CYS A 382 -46.78 -5.86 -0.80
CA CYS A 382 -45.82 -6.47 -1.68
C CYS A 382 -44.91 -7.33 -0.80
N TYR A 383 -44.82 -8.63 -1.09
CA TYR A 383 -44.02 -9.57 -0.32
C TYR A 383 -42.71 -8.90 0.10
N ALA A 384 -42.50 -8.76 1.41
CA ALA A 384 -41.52 -7.84 2.00
C ALA A 384 -40.10 -7.99 1.42
N SER A 385 -39.77 -9.17 0.88
CA SER A 385 -38.52 -9.47 0.19
C SER A 385 -38.38 -8.77 -1.18
N SER A 386 -39.38 -8.86 -2.06
CA SER A 386 -39.31 -8.34 -3.44
C SER A 386 -39.31 -6.81 -3.46
N CYS A 387 -40.19 -6.18 -2.67
CA CYS A 387 -40.21 -4.72 -2.55
C CYS A 387 -39.00 -4.17 -1.78
N GLY A 388 -38.49 -4.90 -0.78
CA GLY A 388 -37.26 -4.56 -0.09
C GLY A 388 -36.06 -4.50 -1.04
N ARG A 389 -35.93 -5.47 -1.96
CA ARG A 389 -34.86 -5.49 -2.97
C ARG A 389 -34.99 -4.33 -3.96
N ALA A 390 -36.18 -4.08 -4.50
CA ALA A 390 -36.41 -2.99 -5.44
C ALA A 390 -36.13 -1.61 -4.82
N ARG A 391 -36.49 -1.40 -3.55
CA ARG A 391 -36.23 -0.15 -2.82
C ARG A 391 -34.73 0.06 -2.56
N ARG A 392 -33.98 -1.00 -2.20
CA ARG A 392 -32.51 -0.92 -2.06
C ARG A 392 -31.84 -0.54 -3.37
N LEU A 393 -32.18 -1.25 -4.46
CA LEU A 393 -31.64 -0.96 -5.80
C LEU A 393 -31.99 0.45 -6.28
N ARG A 394 -33.20 0.94 -5.97
CA ARG A 394 -33.59 2.32 -6.26
C ARG A 394 -32.72 3.32 -5.50
N ASN A 395 -32.51 3.13 -4.19
CA ASN A 395 -31.66 4.01 -3.40
C ASN A 395 -30.20 4.01 -3.90
N ASP A 396 -29.67 2.85 -4.28
CA ASP A 396 -28.32 2.75 -4.84
C ASP A 396 -28.23 3.46 -6.20
N LEU A 397 -29.26 3.36 -7.04
CA LEU A 397 -29.35 4.03 -8.34
C LEU A 397 -29.55 5.54 -8.21
N GLU A 398 -30.27 6.02 -7.19
CA GLU A 398 -30.42 7.44 -6.88
C GLU A 398 -29.11 8.05 -6.35
N GLN A 399 -28.28 7.28 -5.63
CA GLN A 399 -26.99 7.75 -5.10
C GLN A 399 -25.86 7.75 -6.14
N ALA A 400 -25.86 6.79 -7.06
CA ALA A 400 -24.84 6.63 -8.08
C ALA A 400 -24.54 7.88 -8.94
N PRO A 401 -25.52 8.67 -9.44
CA PRO A 401 -25.22 9.88 -10.21
C PRO A 401 -24.50 10.96 -9.39
N TYR A 402 -24.74 11.05 -8.08
CA TYR A 402 -24.01 11.98 -7.22
C TYR A 402 -22.54 11.59 -7.11
N PHE A 403 -22.26 10.31 -6.89
CA PHE A 403 -20.89 9.82 -6.81
C PHE A 403 -20.14 9.99 -8.13
N PHE A 404 -20.79 9.63 -9.24
CA PHE A 404 -20.27 9.85 -10.58
C PHE A 404 -20.00 11.33 -10.86
N GLY A 405 -20.92 12.21 -10.47
CA GLY A 405 -20.76 13.66 -10.57
C GLY A 405 -19.56 14.18 -9.78
N ILE A 406 -19.35 13.70 -8.55
CA ILE A 406 -18.18 14.07 -7.72
C ILE A 406 -16.88 13.65 -8.39
N VAL A 407 -16.77 12.39 -8.83
CA VAL A 407 -15.56 11.87 -9.52
C VAL A 407 -15.29 12.65 -10.80
N TYR A 408 -16.35 12.97 -11.57
CA TYR A 408 -16.24 13.72 -12.80
C TYR A 408 -15.77 15.16 -12.56
N VAL A 409 -16.36 15.87 -11.60
CA VAL A 409 -15.93 17.23 -11.23
C VAL A 409 -14.50 17.23 -10.69
N TRP A 410 -14.14 16.25 -9.86
CA TRP A 410 -12.77 16.12 -9.34
C TRP A 410 -11.74 15.90 -10.47
N ASN A 411 -12.07 15.06 -11.45
CA ASN A 411 -11.27 14.86 -12.66
C ASN A 411 -11.06 16.17 -13.44
N LEU A 412 -12.10 17.01 -13.58
CA LEU A 412 -11.99 18.30 -14.27
C LEU A 412 -11.11 19.29 -13.51
N LEU A 413 -11.24 19.34 -12.19
CA LEU A 413 -10.43 20.19 -11.33
C LEU A 413 -8.96 19.77 -11.39
N ASP A 414 -8.67 18.47 -11.25
CA ASP A 414 -7.32 17.95 -11.37
C ASP A 414 -6.73 18.25 -12.75
N ALA A 415 -7.50 18.03 -13.83
CA ALA A 415 -7.08 18.36 -15.19
C ALA A 415 -6.80 19.85 -15.38
N TYR A 416 -7.52 20.75 -14.71
CA TYR A 416 -7.27 22.19 -14.77
C TYR A 416 -6.00 22.58 -14.00
N PHE A 417 -5.88 22.17 -12.73
CA PHE A 417 -4.78 22.56 -11.85
C PHE A 417 -3.45 21.90 -12.23
N ALA A 418 -3.49 20.67 -12.73
CA ALA A 418 -2.30 20.00 -13.26
C ALA A 418 -1.67 20.77 -14.45
N GLY A 419 -2.37 21.72 -15.07
CA GLY A 419 -1.85 22.49 -16.21
C GLY A 419 -1.13 23.78 -15.84
N GLY A 420 -0.89 24.01 -14.55
CA GLY A 420 -0.17 25.19 -14.09
C GLY A 420 1.31 25.02 -13.85
N ALA A 421 1.78 23.79 -13.69
CA ALA A 421 3.17 23.48 -13.43
C ALA A 421 3.85 22.99 -14.70
N VAL A 422 3.97 23.87 -15.70
CA VAL A 422 5.12 23.73 -16.62
C VAL A 422 6.30 24.20 -15.80
N ALA A 423 7.21 23.29 -15.44
CA ALA A 423 8.44 23.68 -14.78
C ALA A 423 9.11 24.76 -15.66
N PRO A 424 9.39 25.97 -15.15
CA PRO A 424 9.86 27.11 -15.95
C PRO A 424 11.30 26.96 -16.46
N GLY A 425 11.78 25.74 -16.73
CA GLY A 425 13.16 25.45 -17.11
C GLY A 425 13.35 24.77 -18.47
N ALA A 426 12.29 24.47 -19.22
CA ALA A 426 12.40 23.68 -20.46
C ALA A 426 12.25 24.49 -21.77
N GLY A 427 12.02 25.80 -21.71
CA GLY A 427 11.80 26.60 -22.91
C GLY A 427 12.33 28.01 -22.73
N ASP A 428 13.63 28.18 -22.98
CA ASP A 428 14.24 29.40 -23.58
C ASP A 428 15.78 29.26 -23.64
N ALA A 429 16.30 28.09 -24.07
CA ALA A 429 17.68 27.98 -24.54
C ALA A 429 17.78 28.51 -25.98
N ALA A 430 17.47 29.79 -26.15
CA ALA A 430 17.77 30.54 -27.35
C ALA A 430 19.26 30.93 -27.31
N THR A 431 20.11 30.15 -27.99
CA THR A 431 21.35 30.60 -28.68
C THR A 431 22.25 31.64 -27.98
N GLY A 432 22.37 31.60 -26.65
CA GLY A 432 23.27 32.47 -25.88
C GLY A 432 24.32 31.63 -25.19
N THR A 433 25.55 31.69 -25.68
CA THR A 433 26.76 31.14 -25.05
C THR A 433 27.05 31.90 -23.75
N ASP A 434 26.40 31.54 -22.66
CA ASP A 434 26.83 31.94 -21.31
C ASP A 434 27.53 30.76 -20.64
N SER A 435 28.86 30.87 -20.60
CA SER A 435 29.76 29.94 -19.94
C SER A 435 29.74 30.17 -18.43
N ALA A 436 29.10 29.26 -17.69
CA ALA A 436 29.30 29.18 -16.25
C ALA A 436 30.69 28.59 -15.97
N THR A 437 31.56 29.37 -15.33
CA THR A 437 32.92 28.95 -14.95
C THR A 437 32.89 28.42 -13.52
N TYR A 438 33.33 27.19 -13.29
CA TYR A 438 33.44 26.60 -11.96
C TYR A 438 34.93 26.31 -11.67
N ASP A 439 35.47 26.96 -10.64
CA ASP A 439 36.82 26.72 -10.14
C ASP A 439 36.81 25.64 -9.06
N PHE A 440 37.63 24.59 -9.24
CA PHE A 440 37.90 23.60 -8.22
C PHE A 440 39.39 23.62 -7.86
N SER A 441 39.69 23.70 -6.55
CA SER A 441 41.04 23.56 -6.02
C SER A 441 41.13 22.25 -5.25
N LEU A 442 41.99 21.34 -5.73
CA LEU A 442 42.48 20.22 -4.95
C LEU A 442 43.84 20.64 -4.40
N ALA A 443 44.00 20.65 -3.07
CA ALA A 443 45.27 20.89 -2.43
C ALA A 443 45.60 19.69 -1.53
N PRO A 444 46.66 18.92 -1.81
CA PRO A 444 47.24 18.07 -0.79
C PRO A 444 48.03 18.97 0.19
N GLU A 445 47.61 18.97 1.45
CA GLU A 445 48.43 19.52 2.53
C GLU A 445 49.65 18.61 2.73
N THR A 446 50.79 19.01 2.19
CA THR A 446 52.08 18.45 2.62
C THR A 446 52.67 19.33 3.71
N ALA A 447 53.35 18.71 4.68
CA ALA A 447 53.90 19.33 5.89
C ALA A 447 55.05 20.34 5.67
N GLY A 448 55.12 20.97 4.48
CA GLY A 448 56.25 21.80 4.03
C GLY A 448 55.87 23.07 3.28
N GLY A 449 54.68 23.65 3.52
CA GLY A 449 54.45 25.10 3.36
C GLY A 449 54.68 25.76 1.98
N GLN A 450 54.62 25.04 0.86
CA GLN A 450 54.57 25.66 -0.48
C GLN A 450 53.34 25.19 -1.27
N ARG A 451 52.52 26.17 -1.69
CA ARG A 451 51.36 25.97 -2.56
C ARG A 451 51.78 26.10 -4.01
N ALA A 452 51.76 25.00 -4.76
CA ALA A 452 51.70 25.06 -6.22
C ALA A 452 50.22 24.99 -6.62
N GLY A 453 49.71 26.05 -7.24
CA GLY A 453 48.37 26.07 -7.83
C GLY A 453 48.44 25.79 -9.33
N PHE A 454 47.52 24.98 -9.83
CA PHE A 454 47.26 24.85 -11.26
C PHE A 454 45.78 25.15 -11.55
N SER A 455 45.52 25.74 -12.71
CA SER A 455 44.19 26.06 -13.22
C SER A 455 43.81 25.11 -14.36
N VAL A 456 42.61 24.55 -14.33
CA VAL A 456 42.04 23.74 -15.42
C VAL A 456 41.00 24.58 -16.15
N ARG A 457 41.11 24.68 -17.48
CA ARG A 457 40.14 25.37 -18.34
C ARG A 457 39.35 24.33 -19.12
N TRP A 458 38.04 24.36 -19.00
CA TRP A 458 37.12 23.56 -19.80
C TRP A 458 36.60 24.38 -20.98
N THR A 459 36.42 23.73 -22.13
CA THR A 459 35.74 24.26 -23.31
C THR A 459 34.73 23.20 -23.71
N PHE A 460 33.46 23.59 -23.84
CA PHE A 460 32.38 22.74 -24.33
C PHE A 460 32.25 22.87 -25.84
#